data_AF-A0A7G7CRP5-F1
#
_entry.id   AF-A0A7G7CRP5-F1
#
_cell.length_a   1.000
_cell.length_b   1.000
_cell.length_c   1.000
_cell.angle_alpha   90.00
_cell.angle_beta   90.00
_cell.angle_gamma   90.00
#
_symmetry.space_group_name_H-M   'P 1'
#
loop_
_entity.id
_entity.type
_entity.pdbx_description
1 polymer ?
#
loop_
_entity_poly.entity_id
_entity_poly.type
_entity_poly.pdbx_seq_one_letter_code
_entity_poly.pdbx_strand_id
1 'polypeptide(L)'
;MRKQVFASICAATVMVSGCGTTDTATNQASPATPETVEFNTTTELGIDVSEQLPPDNAWTCEERIIQTSSGAMTVKNFNIEGREATFWVAPSSNADNSYSYKLEFENGHVIMESNAAGSFNTYIQVFPSTEEEEVPIGLGSDYLTASFEVPTEYVGRLGKLESARAAINGELAGTCYP
;
A
#
# COMPACT_ATOMS: atom_id res chain seq x y z
N MET A 1 62.34 19.50 25.13
CA MET A 1 61.29 19.16 26.13
C MET A 1 59.95 19.02 25.42
N ARG A 2 59.40 17.81 25.30
CA ARG A 2 57.96 17.56 25.30
C ARG A 2 57.72 16.06 25.52
N LYS A 3 56.75 15.79 26.38
CA LYS A 3 56.55 14.59 27.18
C LYS A 3 55.99 13.42 26.37
N GLN A 4 56.43 12.23 26.76
CA GLN A 4 55.83 10.93 26.49
C GLN A 4 54.40 10.85 27.04
N VAL A 5 53.54 10.09 26.36
CA VAL A 5 52.55 9.23 27.03
C VAL A 5 52.57 7.88 26.33
N PHE A 6 53.05 6.87 27.06
CA PHE A 6 52.95 5.45 26.78
C PHE A 6 51.59 4.94 27.28
N ALA A 7 50.93 4.08 26.50
CA ALA A 7 49.95 3.11 26.99
C ALA A 7 49.95 1.94 25.97
N SER A 8 50.87 0.99 26.12
CA SER A 8 50.71 -0.29 26.83
C SER A 8 49.52 -1.14 26.34
N ILE A 9 49.90 -2.21 25.65
CA ILE A 9 49.12 -3.34 25.16
C ILE A 9 48.69 -4.22 26.34
N CYS A 10 47.43 -4.67 26.38
CA CYS A 10 47.08 -5.91 27.07
C CYS A 10 46.13 -6.75 26.22
N ALA A 11 46.49 -8.03 26.14
CA ALA A 11 45.94 -9.06 25.30
C ALA A 11 44.58 -9.59 25.79
N ALA A 12 43.94 -10.32 24.87
CA ALA A 12 42.69 -11.04 25.02
C ALA A 12 42.57 -11.89 26.28
N THR A 13 41.34 -12.03 26.77
CA THR A 13 40.93 -13.19 27.58
C THR A 13 39.61 -13.69 27.03
N VAL A 14 39.67 -14.76 26.26
CA VAL A 14 38.53 -15.62 25.95
C VAL A 14 38.22 -16.38 27.24
N MET A 15 37.04 -16.18 27.82
CA MET A 15 36.47 -17.11 28.79
C MET A 15 35.14 -17.63 28.25
N VAL A 16 35.17 -18.88 27.79
CA VAL A 16 33.98 -19.72 27.64
C VAL A 16 33.64 -20.27 29.02
N SER A 17 32.47 -19.90 29.51
CA SER A 17 31.64 -20.64 30.48
C SER A 17 30.22 -20.11 30.25
N GLY A 18 29.22 -20.91 29.89
CA GLY A 18 28.84 -22.18 30.48
C GLY A 18 27.53 -21.94 31.22
N CYS A 19 26.44 -22.32 30.55
CA CYS A 19 25.03 -22.43 30.97
C CYS A 19 24.70 -22.17 32.46
N GLY A 20 23.80 -21.21 32.71
CA GLY A 20 23.19 -20.98 34.01
C GLY A 20 21.88 -20.21 33.83
N THR A 21 20.77 -20.96 33.84
CA THR A 21 19.39 -20.53 33.67
C THR A 21 19.01 -19.37 34.59
N THR A 22 18.42 -18.32 34.04
CA THR A 22 17.40 -17.53 34.75
C THR A 22 16.42 -17.00 33.70
N ASP A 23 15.40 -17.81 33.44
CA ASP A 23 14.20 -17.39 32.71
C ASP A 23 13.55 -16.25 33.47
N THR A 24 13.91 -15.02 33.13
CA THR A 24 12.96 -13.91 33.22
C THR A 24 12.39 -13.77 31.83
N ALA A 25 11.32 -14.54 31.57
CA ALA A 25 10.45 -14.30 30.45
C ALA A 25 9.85 -12.90 30.66
N THR A 26 10.57 -11.88 30.19
CA THR A 26 9.98 -10.59 29.88
C THR A 26 8.94 -10.92 28.83
N ASN A 27 7.66 -10.86 29.21
CA ASN A 27 6.56 -10.80 28.28
C ASN A 27 6.85 -9.62 27.34
N GLN A 28 7.55 -9.88 26.24
CA GLN A 28 7.41 -9.11 25.03
C GLN A 28 5.95 -9.31 24.65
N ALA A 29 5.10 -8.39 25.10
CA ALA A 29 3.88 -8.09 24.39
C ALA A 29 4.33 -7.87 22.95
N SER A 30 4.00 -8.81 22.06
CA SER A 30 4.00 -8.50 20.64
C SER A 30 3.25 -7.19 20.49
N PRO A 31 3.72 -6.24 19.68
CA PRO A 31 2.87 -5.13 19.29
C PRO A 31 1.56 -5.75 18.83
N ALA A 32 0.44 -5.37 19.45
CA ALA A 32 -0.85 -5.77 18.92
C ALA A 32 -0.88 -5.20 17.51
N THR A 33 -0.75 -6.07 16.51
CA THR A 33 -1.06 -5.70 15.14
C THR A 33 -2.49 -5.17 15.19
N PRO A 34 -2.78 -3.97 14.68
CA PRO A 34 -4.16 -3.49 14.60
C PRO A 34 -4.98 -4.61 13.94
N GLU A 35 -5.99 -5.15 14.62
CA GLU A 35 -6.70 -6.33 14.10
C GLU A 35 -7.53 -5.97 12.88
N THR A 36 -7.98 -4.71 12.78
CA THR A 36 -8.63 -4.14 11.60
C THR A 36 -8.35 -2.64 11.50
N VAL A 37 -8.37 -2.11 10.28
CA VAL A 37 -8.42 -0.66 10.01
C VAL A 37 -9.82 -0.35 9.49
N GLU A 38 -10.57 0.47 10.22
CA GLU A 38 -11.92 0.89 9.82
C GLU A 38 -11.88 2.14 8.94
N PHE A 39 -12.92 2.33 8.14
CA PHE A 39 -13.12 3.60 7.46
C PHE A 39 -13.32 4.70 8.51
N ASN A 40 -12.44 5.70 8.51
CA ASN A 40 -12.68 6.93 9.23
C ASN A 40 -13.51 7.86 8.34
N THR A 41 -14.80 8.03 8.60
CA THR A 41 -15.63 8.91 7.76
C THR A 41 -15.55 10.38 8.17
N THR A 42 -14.72 10.74 9.16
CA THR A 42 -14.52 12.13 9.57
C THR A 42 -13.09 12.55 9.26
N THR A 43 -12.95 13.51 8.35
CA THR A 43 -11.64 14.08 7.96
C THR A 43 -11.00 14.84 9.12
N GLU A 44 -9.71 15.19 8.99
CA GLU A 44 -8.97 16.01 9.96
C GLU A 44 -9.60 17.40 10.20
N LEU A 45 -10.40 17.89 9.24
CA LEU A 45 -11.12 19.16 9.32
C LEU A 45 -12.53 19.02 9.95
N GLY A 46 -12.91 17.80 10.38
CA GLY A 46 -14.23 17.54 10.96
C GLY A 46 -15.36 17.42 9.93
N ILE A 47 -15.03 17.23 8.65
CA ILE A 47 -16.01 17.02 7.57
C ILE A 47 -16.38 15.53 7.53
N ASP A 48 -17.68 15.24 7.55
CA ASP A 48 -18.23 13.89 7.34
C ASP A 48 -18.24 13.56 5.85
N VAL A 49 -17.61 12.46 5.48
CA VAL A 49 -17.49 11.93 4.12
C VAL A 49 -18.08 10.52 4.01
N SER A 50 -19.03 10.16 4.88
CA SER A 50 -19.73 8.87 4.83
C SER A 50 -20.43 8.59 3.50
N GLU A 51 -20.73 9.61 2.70
CA GLU A 51 -21.23 9.47 1.33
C GLU A 51 -20.20 8.86 0.35
N GLN A 52 -18.91 8.85 0.70
CA GLN A 52 -17.83 8.23 -0.08
C GLN A 52 -17.65 6.74 0.26
N LEU A 53 -18.46 6.16 1.15
CA LEU A 53 -18.37 4.73 1.45
C LEU A 53 -18.70 3.87 0.23
N PRO A 54 -18.14 2.64 0.14
CA PRO A 54 -18.37 1.77 -1.00
C PRO A 54 -19.85 1.39 -1.14
N PRO A 55 -20.36 1.24 -2.37
CA PRO A 55 -21.69 0.70 -2.61
C PRO A 55 -21.76 -0.80 -2.25
N ASP A 56 -22.97 -1.31 -2.00
CA ASP A 56 -23.19 -2.70 -1.58
C ASP A 56 -22.70 -3.77 -2.57
N ASN A 57 -22.52 -3.39 -3.85
CA ASN A 57 -22.02 -4.27 -4.90
C ASN A 57 -20.49 -4.25 -5.05
N ALA A 58 -19.77 -3.43 -4.28
CA ALA A 58 -18.32 -3.38 -4.33
C ALA A 58 -17.70 -4.69 -3.83
N TRP A 59 -16.62 -5.11 -4.46
CA TRP A 59 -15.86 -6.29 -4.07
C TRP A 59 -15.10 -5.99 -2.78
N THR A 60 -15.21 -6.86 -1.79
CA THR A 60 -14.35 -6.82 -0.62
C THR A 60 -12.96 -7.31 -0.98
N CYS A 61 -11.94 -6.62 -0.48
CA CYS A 61 -10.55 -6.97 -0.70
C CYS A 61 -10.04 -7.86 0.44
N GLU A 62 -9.09 -8.74 0.13
CA GLU A 62 -8.18 -9.31 1.10
C GLU A 62 -7.24 -8.20 1.60
N GLU A 63 -7.64 -7.58 2.70
CA GLU A 63 -6.97 -6.43 3.32
C GLU A 63 -5.57 -6.79 3.84
N ARG A 64 -4.63 -5.85 3.66
CA ARG A 64 -3.31 -5.87 4.29
C ARG A 64 -3.03 -4.52 4.90
N ILE A 65 -2.69 -4.52 6.19
CA ILE A 65 -2.46 -3.29 6.93
C ILE A 65 -1.01 -2.83 6.69
N ILE A 66 -0.87 -1.64 6.12
CA ILE A 66 0.40 -0.96 5.89
C ILE A 66 0.58 0.11 6.97
N GLN A 67 1.74 0.10 7.63
CA GLN A 67 2.08 1.15 8.60
C GLN A 67 2.75 2.30 7.87
N THR A 68 2.12 3.47 7.87
CA THR A 68 2.68 4.70 7.30
C THR A 68 3.10 5.65 8.42
N SER A 69 3.76 6.77 8.06
CA SER A 69 4.10 7.83 9.02
C SER A 69 2.88 8.50 9.64
N SER A 70 1.69 8.37 9.02
CA SER A 70 0.44 8.94 9.49
C SER A 70 -0.52 7.93 10.11
N GLY A 71 -0.15 6.66 10.14
CA GLY A 71 -0.92 5.60 10.79
C GLY A 71 -1.11 4.37 9.91
N ALA A 72 -1.95 3.45 10.41
CA ALA A 72 -2.27 2.22 9.71
C ALA A 72 -3.25 2.52 8.56
N MET A 73 -2.97 1.97 7.38
CA MET A 73 -3.79 2.13 6.17
C MET A 73 -4.01 0.78 5.50
N THR A 74 -5.12 0.64 4.78
CA THR A 74 -5.42 -0.55 3.96
C THR A 74 -6.35 -0.21 2.80
N VAL A 75 -6.49 -1.14 1.85
CA VAL A 75 -7.49 -1.05 0.76
C VAL A 75 -8.56 -2.10 1.03
N LYS A 76 -9.80 -1.63 1.23
CA LYS A 76 -10.92 -2.44 1.73
C LYS A 76 -11.86 -2.91 0.64
N ASN A 77 -12.11 -2.06 -0.35
CA ASN A 77 -13.08 -2.36 -1.40
C ASN A 77 -12.60 -1.88 -2.77
N PHE A 78 -13.17 -2.51 -3.79
CA PHE A 78 -12.98 -2.14 -5.18
C PHE A 78 -14.29 -2.27 -5.94
N ASN A 79 -14.50 -1.41 -6.92
CA ASN A 79 -15.59 -1.52 -7.86
C ASN A 79 -15.13 -0.99 -9.22
N ILE A 80 -15.74 -1.50 -10.29
CA ILE A 80 -15.60 -0.93 -11.63
C ILE A 80 -16.98 -0.71 -12.23
N GLU A 81 -17.36 0.56 -12.43
CA GLU A 81 -18.64 0.93 -13.02
C GLU A 81 -18.42 1.56 -14.39
N GLY A 82 -18.90 0.88 -15.43
CA GLY A 82 -18.61 1.24 -16.80
C GLY A 82 -17.11 1.11 -17.10
N ARG A 83 -16.37 2.21 -16.96
CA ARG A 83 -14.92 2.28 -17.17
C ARG A 83 -14.16 2.86 -15.99
N GLU A 84 -14.85 3.37 -14.98
CA GLU A 84 -14.21 3.97 -13.82
C GLU A 84 -13.92 2.89 -12.79
N ALA A 85 -12.63 2.66 -12.54
CA ALA A 85 -12.16 1.77 -11.49
C ALA A 85 -11.95 2.58 -10.22
N THR A 86 -12.60 2.20 -9.12
CA THR A 86 -12.54 2.91 -7.85
C THR A 86 -12.03 1.98 -6.76
N PHE A 87 -11.03 2.44 -6.02
CA PHE A 87 -10.48 1.81 -4.83
C PHE A 87 -10.92 2.58 -3.60
N TRP A 88 -11.40 1.88 -2.58
CA TRP A 88 -11.66 2.45 -1.27
C TRP A 88 -10.50 2.14 -0.33
N VAL A 89 -9.81 3.20 0.06
CA VAL A 89 -8.72 3.18 1.02
C VAL A 89 -9.30 3.62 2.36
N ALA A 90 -8.83 3.02 3.45
CA ALA A 90 -9.11 3.50 4.80
C ALA A 90 -7.87 4.27 5.31
N PRO A 91 -7.69 5.56 4.95
CA PRO A 91 -6.59 6.35 5.46
C PRO A 91 -6.86 6.83 6.88
N SER A 92 -5.78 6.97 7.64
CA SER A 92 -5.80 7.67 8.92
C SER A 92 -5.56 9.18 8.77
N SER A 93 -5.05 9.64 7.61
CA SER A 93 -4.68 11.05 7.37
C SER A 93 -4.42 11.31 5.86
N ASN A 94 -4.36 12.60 5.46
CA ASN A 94 -4.01 13.04 4.09
C ASN A 94 -2.49 13.04 3.81
N ALA A 95 -1.73 12.09 4.36
CA ALA A 95 -0.28 12.08 4.18
C ALA A 95 0.15 11.70 2.76
N ASP A 96 1.27 12.29 2.34
CA ASP A 96 1.92 12.02 1.06
C ASP A 96 2.51 10.60 1.05
N ASN A 97 1.73 9.63 0.57
CA ASN A 97 2.19 8.26 0.29
C ASN A 97 2.34 8.07 -1.23
N SER A 98 3.18 7.12 -1.64
CA SER A 98 3.10 6.61 -3.02
C SER A 98 2.07 5.49 -3.10
N TYR A 99 1.37 5.43 -4.23
CA TYR A 99 0.35 4.44 -4.50
C TYR A 99 0.60 3.75 -5.84
N SER A 100 0.28 2.47 -5.93
CA SER A 100 0.21 1.75 -7.19
C SER A 100 -1.07 0.94 -7.21
N TYR A 101 -1.87 1.12 -8.25
CA TYR A 101 -3.12 0.42 -8.47
C TYR A 101 -2.98 -0.43 -9.72
N LYS A 102 -3.32 -1.71 -9.63
CA LYS A 102 -3.24 -2.64 -10.76
C LYS A 102 -4.58 -3.32 -10.98
N LEU A 103 -5.07 -3.25 -12.22
CA LEU A 103 -6.22 -4.01 -12.71
C LEU A 103 -5.69 -5.13 -13.59
N GLU A 104 -5.94 -6.37 -13.21
CA GLU A 104 -5.56 -7.57 -13.97
C GLU A 104 -6.76 -8.05 -14.79
N PHE A 105 -6.61 -8.09 -16.11
CA PHE A 105 -7.60 -8.58 -17.04
C PHE A 105 -7.12 -9.88 -17.71
N GLU A 106 -8.05 -10.65 -18.29
CA GLU A 106 -7.75 -11.91 -19.00
C GLU A 106 -6.58 -11.80 -20.00
N ASN A 107 -6.50 -10.67 -20.71
CA ASN A 107 -5.53 -10.45 -21.78
C ASN A 107 -4.61 -9.26 -21.54
N GLY A 108 -4.41 -8.83 -20.29
CA GLY A 108 -3.52 -7.72 -20.00
C GLY A 108 -3.71 -7.10 -18.63
N HIS A 109 -3.11 -5.94 -18.43
CA HIS A 109 -3.31 -5.18 -17.20
C HIS A 109 -3.21 -3.68 -17.43
N VAL A 110 -3.83 -2.95 -16.50
CA VAL A 110 -3.72 -1.50 -16.38
C VAL A 110 -3.08 -1.20 -15.04
N ILE A 111 -2.03 -0.39 -15.03
CA ILE A 111 -1.33 0.05 -13.81
C ILE A 111 -1.43 1.56 -13.73
N MET A 112 -1.81 2.08 -12.58
CA MET A 112 -1.77 3.49 -12.24
C MET A 112 -0.81 3.68 -11.06
N GLU A 113 0.24 4.46 -11.26
CA GLU A 113 1.20 4.79 -10.23
C GLU A 113 1.07 6.26 -9.86
N SER A 114 1.08 6.56 -8.58
CA SER A 114 1.16 7.91 -8.02
C SER A 114 2.34 7.98 -7.07
N ASN A 115 3.15 9.02 -7.19
CA ASN A 115 4.19 9.28 -6.20
C ASN A 115 3.71 10.24 -5.12
N ALA A 116 4.46 10.31 -4.03
CA ALA A 116 4.16 11.19 -2.90
C ALA A 116 4.13 12.69 -3.29
N ALA A 117 4.72 13.08 -4.41
CA ALA A 117 4.66 14.46 -4.92
C ALA A 117 3.38 14.77 -5.72
N GLY A 118 2.47 13.80 -5.85
CA GLY A 118 1.20 13.93 -6.54
C GLY A 118 1.27 13.76 -8.06
N SER A 119 2.42 13.41 -8.64
CA SER A 119 2.48 13.07 -10.07
C SER A 119 2.07 11.62 -10.28
N PHE A 120 1.36 11.35 -11.37
CA PHE A 120 0.83 10.04 -11.70
C PHE A 120 1.19 9.63 -13.12
N ASN A 121 1.31 8.33 -13.33
CA ASN A 121 1.51 7.71 -14.64
C ASN A 121 0.60 6.49 -14.75
N THR A 122 0.03 6.27 -15.93
CA THR A 122 -0.76 5.07 -16.21
C THR A 122 -0.12 4.29 -17.34
N TYR A 123 -0.01 2.99 -17.16
CA TYR A 123 0.55 2.06 -18.14
C TYR A 123 -0.46 0.98 -18.46
N ILE A 124 -0.54 0.60 -19.73
CA ILE A 124 -1.37 -0.51 -20.21
C ILE A 124 -0.49 -1.50 -20.93
N GLN A 125 -0.68 -2.78 -20.63
CA GLN A 125 -0.10 -3.88 -21.38
C GLN A 125 -1.21 -4.82 -21.84
N VAL A 126 -1.21 -5.17 -23.13
CA VAL A 126 -2.13 -6.15 -23.71
C VAL A 126 -1.33 -7.34 -24.24
N PHE A 127 -1.58 -8.52 -23.71
CA PHE A 127 -0.90 -9.75 -24.10
C PHE A 127 -1.23 -10.17 -25.54
N PRO A 128 -0.30 -10.84 -26.23
CA PRO A 128 1.00 -11.34 -25.77
C PRO A 128 2.14 -10.31 -25.81
N SER A 129 1.85 -9.01 -26.02
CA SER A 129 2.89 -7.98 -25.98
C SER A 129 3.54 -7.90 -24.61
N THR A 130 4.84 -7.64 -24.60
CA THR A 130 5.60 -7.30 -23.38
C THR A 130 5.85 -5.79 -23.26
N GLU A 131 5.37 -4.99 -24.21
CA GLU A 131 5.51 -3.53 -24.17
C GLU A 131 4.41 -2.92 -23.29
N GLU A 132 4.81 -1.99 -22.41
CA GLU A 132 3.92 -1.13 -21.64
C GLU A 132 3.72 0.18 -22.41
N GLU A 133 2.47 0.57 -22.58
CA GLU A 133 2.08 1.82 -23.23
C GLU A 133 1.63 2.82 -22.17
N GLU A 134 2.31 3.97 -22.10
CA GLU A 134 1.89 5.07 -21.23
C GLU A 134 0.65 5.76 -21.81
N VAL A 135 -0.39 5.91 -20.98
CA VAL A 135 -1.66 6.54 -21.37
C VAL A 135 -1.93 7.76 -20.46
N PRO A 136 -2.32 8.91 -21.03
CA PRO A 136 -2.49 10.15 -20.28
C PRO A 136 -3.84 10.17 -19.53
N ILE A 137 -3.95 9.35 -18.49
CA ILE A 137 -5.12 9.26 -17.63
C ILE A 137 -4.83 9.92 -16.28
N GLY A 138 -5.78 10.73 -15.83
CA GLY A 138 -5.74 11.34 -14.50
C GLY A 138 -6.08 10.35 -13.39
N LEU A 139 -5.44 10.52 -12.24
CA LEU A 139 -5.94 9.95 -10.99
C LEU A 139 -6.95 10.92 -10.36
N GLY A 140 -8.20 10.49 -10.22
CA GLY A 140 -9.15 11.10 -9.30
C GLY A 140 -8.89 10.59 -7.89
N SER A 141 -8.91 11.46 -6.89
CA SER A 141 -8.74 11.05 -5.50
C SER A 141 -9.51 11.97 -4.57
N ASP A 142 -10.26 11.37 -3.65
CA ASP A 142 -10.86 12.04 -2.50
C ASP A 142 -10.28 11.44 -1.20
N TYR A 143 -10.95 11.66 -0.06
CA TYR A 143 -10.48 11.19 1.23
C TYR A 143 -10.49 9.67 1.33
N LEU A 144 -11.58 8.99 0.93
CA LEU A 144 -11.65 7.53 1.00
C LEU A 144 -11.37 6.82 -0.33
N THR A 145 -11.30 7.55 -1.44
CA THR A 145 -11.31 6.95 -2.77
C THR A 145 -10.13 7.37 -3.63
N ALA A 146 -9.71 6.45 -4.48
CA ALA A 146 -8.85 6.71 -5.62
C ALA A 146 -9.49 6.06 -6.84
N SER A 147 -9.67 6.82 -7.91
CA SER A 147 -10.29 6.34 -9.14
C SER A 147 -9.53 6.75 -10.39
N PHE A 148 -9.63 5.92 -11.42
CA PHE A 148 -9.16 6.25 -12.76
C PHE A 148 -9.97 5.49 -13.80
N GLU A 149 -10.04 6.05 -15.01
CA GLU A 149 -10.75 5.42 -16.11
C GLU A 149 -9.84 4.43 -16.87
N VAL A 150 -10.39 3.29 -17.28
CA VAL A 150 -9.76 2.45 -18.30
C VAL A 150 -10.07 3.03 -19.69
N PRO A 151 -9.07 3.28 -20.57
CA PRO A 151 -9.34 3.85 -21.88
C PRO A 151 -10.12 2.89 -22.78
N THR A 152 -11.08 3.45 -23.52
CA THR A 152 -12.07 2.67 -24.26
C THR A 152 -11.44 1.85 -25.38
N GLU A 153 -10.37 2.34 -25.97
CA GLU A 153 -9.60 1.70 -27.04
C GLU A 153 -8.93 0.38 -26.60
N TYR A 154 -8.75 0.15 -25.29
CA TYR A 154 -8.17 -1.09 -24.75
C TYR A 154 -9.21 -2.04 -24.16
N VAL A 155 -10.39 -1.58 -23.74
CA VAL A 155 -11.40 -2.40 -23.03
C VAL A 155 -11.71 -3.71 -23.79
N GLY A 156 -11.98 -3.63 -25.10
CA GLY A 156 -12.29 -4.81 -25.90
C GLY A 156 -11.12 -5.78 -26.08
N ARG A 157 -9.88 -5.31 -25.91
CA ARG A 157 -8.65 -6.11 -26.03
C ARG A 157 -8.22 -6.71 -24.70
N LEU A 158 -8.47 -6.03 -23.59
CA LEU A 158 -8.12 -6.47 -22.23
C LEU A 158 -8.98 -7.67 -21.81
N GLY A 159 -10.25 -7.73 -22.21
CA GLY A 159 -11.16 -8.81 -21.84
C GLY A 159 -11.79 -8.59 -20.46
N LYS A 160 -12.14 -9.66 -19.76
CA LYS A 160 -12.78 -9.57 -18.45
C LYS A 160 -11.77 -9.17 -17.35
N LEU A 161 -12.20 -8.34 -16.40
CA LEU A 161 -11.44 -8.05 -15.19
C LEU A 161 -11.42 -9.29 -14.28
N GLU A 162 -10.23 -9.70 -13.84
CA GLU A 162 -10.01 -10.86 -12.98
C GLU A 162 -9.68 -10.49 -11.54
N SER A 163 -8.92 -9.40 -11.34
CA SER A 163 -8.63 -8.90 -10.00
C SER A 163 -8.19 -7.43 -10.01
N ALA A 164 -8.28 -6.79 -8.85
CA ALA A 164 -7.74 -5.46 -8.61
C ALA A 164 -6.78 -5.50 -7.41
N ARG A 165 -5.69 -4.75 -7.46
CA ARG A 165 -4.67 -4.70 -6.41
C ARG A 165 -4.26 -3.26 -6.16
N ALA A 166 -3.93 -2.97 -4.90
CA ALA A 166 -3.37 -1.69 -4.53
C ALA A 166 -2.18 -1.86 -3.60
N ALA A 167 -1.17 -1.05 -3.79
CA ALA A 167 0.00 -0.95 -2.94
C ALA A 167 0.17 0.48 -2.42
N ILE A 168 0.66 0.60 -1.19
CA ILE A 168 0.95 1.85 -0.51
C ILE A 168 2.44 1.81 -0.13
N ASN A 169 3.21 2.82 -0.51
CA ASN A 169 4.66 2.90 -0.29
C ASN A 169 5.43 1.66 -0.79
N GLY A 170 4.92 1.02 -1.85
CA GLY A 170 5.49 -0.21 -2.45
C GLY A 170 5.09 -1.51 -1.76
N GLU A 171 4.29 -1.45 -0.70
CA GLU A 171 3.78 -2.63 0.02
C GLU A 171 2.34 -2.93 -0.38
N LEU A 172 2.03 -4.20 -0.67
CA LEU A 172 0.67 -4.63 -1.06
C LEU A 172 -0.32 -4.38 0.09
N ALA A 173 -1.29 -3.50 -0.14
CA ALA A 173 -2.28 -3.06 0.83
C ALA A 173 -3.65 -3.74 0.67
N GLY A 174 -3.94 -4.33 -0.49
CA GLY A 174 -5.15 -5.11 -0.71
C GLY A 174 -5.22 -5.79 -2.08
N THR A 175 -5.98 -6.87 -2.15
CA THR A 175 -6.31 -7.57 -3.41
C THR A 175 -7.79 -7.92 -3.43
N CYS A 176 -8.49 -7.58 -4.50
CA CYS A 176 -9.94 -7.70 -4.61
C CYS A 176 -10.29 -8.56 -5.83
N TYR A 177 -11.35 -9.37 -5.71
CA TYR A 177 -11.79 -10.31 -6.73
C TYR A 177 -13.30 -10.16 -6.99
N PRO A 178 -13.76 -10.37 -8.24
CA PRO A 178 -15.19 -10.33 -8.63
C PRO A 178 -16.09 -11.37 -7.97
#